data_AF-A0A0S8GK35-F1
#
_entry.id   AF-A0A0S8GK35-F1
#
_cell.length_a   1.000
_cell.length_b   1.000
_cell.length_c   1.000
_cell.angle_alpha   90.00
_cell.angle_beta   90.00
_cell.angle_gamma   90.00
#
_symmetry.space_group_name_H-M   'P 1'
#
loop_
_entity.id
_entity.type
_entity.pdbx_description
1 polymer ?
#
loop_
_entity_poly.entity_id
_entity_poly.type
_entity_poly.pdbx_seq_one_letter_code
_entity_poly.pdbx_strand_id
1 'polypeptide(L)'
;MIFLEVESMAQQKEVNISGIYYLILFLLIAGVLGLSSCAAGPQVVGGGGEGLRFEVSFPPEYSEGELTGRMFVVITRDGQREPRSQVGRYGPQLLGIDFEQLKPGEKVVIDEGTLGYPIESLRDLPAGEYYVQALLNKYTRFERADGHIVWMHMDQWEGQNWRRSPGNAYSQVQQITHEPG
;
A
#
# COMPACT_ATOMS: atom_id res chain seq x y z
N MET A 1 14.27 3.56 6.05
CA MET A 1 13.61 3.77 4.74
C MET A 1 12.97 2.47 4.27
N ILE A 2 11.71 2.50 3.84
CA ILE A 2 10.94 1.33 3.36
C ILE A 2 10.33 1.67 1.99
N PHE A 3 10.44 0.76 1.03
CA PHE A 3 9.89 0.93 -0.32
C PHE A 3 8.62 0.10 -0.50
N LEU A 4 7.56 0.75 -0.98
CA LEU A 4 6.27 0.14 -1.27
C LEU A 4 5.93 0.41 -2.74
N GLU A 5 5.60 -0.62 -3.50
CA GLU A 5 5.13 -0.47 -4.87
C GLU A 5 3.65 -0.83 -4.93
N VAL A 6 2.83 0.05 -5.49
CA VAL A 6 1.39 -0.20 -5.64
C VAL A 6 1.07 -0.81 -7.00
N GLU A 7 0.27 -1.86 -7.01
CA GLU A 7 -0.12 -2.57 -8.23
C GLU A 7 -1.66 -2.66 -8.36
N SER A 8 -2.14 -2.94 -9.58
CA SER A 8 -3.56 -3.10 -9.86
C SER A 8 -4.18 -4.33 -9.17
N MET A 9 -5.43 -4.21 -8.72
CA MET A 9 -6.27 -5.34 -8.24
C MET A 9 -6.24 -6.58 -9.15
N ALA A 10 -6.29 -6.36 -10.47
CA ALA A 10 -6.38 -7.45 -11.44
C ALA A 10 -5.09 -8.27 -11.47
N GLN A 11 -3.95 -7.60 -11.32
CA GLN A 11 -2.63 -8.20 -11.43
C GLN A 11 -2.28 -9.02 -10.18
N GLN A 12 -2.66 -8.55 -8.99
CA GLN A 12 -2.45 -9.30 -7.75
C GLN A 12 -3.24 -10.62 -7.69
N LYS A 13 -4.35 -10.73 -8.43
CA LYS A 13 -5.14 -11.96 -8.52
C LYS A 13 -4.55 -12.98 -9.51
N GLU A 14 -3.81 -12.51 -10.52
CA GLU A 14 -3.16 -13.40 -11.50
C GLU A 14 -1.88 -14.04 -10.96
N VAL A 15 -1.21 -13.40 -9.99
CA VAL A 15 -0.09 -13.99 -9.24
C VAL A 15 -0.57 -14.99 -8.17
N ASN A 16 -1.57 -15.84 -8.46
CA ASN A 16 -1.85 -17.01 -7.60
C ASN A 16 -2.86 -18.04 -8.17
N ILE A 17 -2.84 -18.35 -9.46
CA ILE A 17 -3.66 -19.48 -9.96
C ILE A 17 -2.81 -20.46 -10.78
N SER A 18 -1.97 -19.98 -11.71
CA SER A 18 -1.05 -20.85 -12.46
C SER A 18 0.06 -21.43 -11.58
N GLY A 19 0.62 -20.61 -10.66
CA GLY A 19 1.62 -21.05 -9.68
C GLY A 19 1.12 -22.10 -8.69
N ILE A 20 -0.18 -22.09 -8.37
CA ILE A 20 -0.81 -23.11 -7.51
C ILE A 20 -0.84 -24.47 -8.21
N TYR A 21 -1.12 -24.52 -9.52
CA TYR A 21 -1.09 -25.79 -10.27
C TYR A 21 0.33 -26.36 -10.39
N TYR A 22 1.34 -25.52 -10.60
CA TYR A 22 2.74 -25.96 -10.61
C TYR A 22 3.22 -26.37 -9.22
N LEU A 23 2.79 -25.68 -8.14
CA LEU A 23 3.12 -26.02 -6.76
C LEU A 23 2.45 -27.32 -6.31
N ILE A 24 1.18 -27.57 -6.70
CA ILE A 24 0.47 -28.84 -6.44
C ILE A 24 1.11 -29.98 -7.22
N LEU A 25 1.50 -29.77 -8.48
CA LEU A 25 2.21 -30.76 -9.28
C LEU A 25 3.61 -31.05 -8.73
N PHE A 26 4.30 -30.04 -8.20
CA PHE A 26 5.61 -30.18 -7.55
C PHE A 26 5.51 -30.90 -6.19
N LEU A 27 4.47 -30.61 -5.39
CA LEU A 27 4.22 -31.28 -4.10
C LEU A 27 3.79 -32.75 -4.25
N LEU A 28 3.13 -33.12 -5.36
CA LEU A 28 2.83 -34.52 -5.68
C LEU A 28 4.08 -35.32 -6.08
N ILE A 29 5.12 -34.66 -6.61
CA ILE A 29 6.40 -35.28 -6.95
C ILE A 29 7.37 -35.31 -5.75
N ALA A 30 7.31 -34.30 -4.89
CA ALA A 30 8.19 -34.16 -3.71
C ALA A 30 7.69 -34.89 -2.44
N GLY A 31 6.83 -35.90 -2.60
CA GLY A 31 6.32 -36.74 -1.52
C GLY A 31 7.35 -37.69 -0.89
N VAL A 32 8.60 -37.28 -0.73
CA VAL A 32 9.58 -37.90 0.19
C VAL A 32 10.59 -36.82 0.57
N LEU A 33 10.43 -36.26 1.77
CA LEU A 33 11.42 -35.59 2.66
C LEU A 33 10.75 -34.39 3.34
N GLY A 34 10.46 -34.56 4.63
CA GLY A 34 9.93 -33.50 5.46
C GLY A 34 10.97 -32.41 5.75
N LEU A 35 10.47 -31.22 6.07
CA LEU A 35 10.86 -30.40 7.22
C LEU A 35 9.94 -29.18 7.24
N SER A 36 9.39 -28.88 8.42
CA SER A 36 8.72 -27.62 8.71
C SER A 36 9.57 -26.45 8.25
N SER A 37 8.96 -25.57 7.46
CA SER A 37 9.48 -24.23 7.24
C SER A 37 8.35 -23.24 7.51
N CYS A 38 8.45 -22.56 8.64
CA CYS A 38 7.71 -21.33 8.87
C CYS A 38 8.30 -20.30 7.92
N ALA A 39 7.66 -20.08 6.78
CA ALA A 39 7.98 -18.95 5.92
C ALA A 39 7.53 -17.66 6.62
N ALA A 40 8.43 -17.07 7.40
CA ALA A 40 8.32 -15.67 7.78
C ALA A 40 8.42 -14.85 6.48
N GLY A 41 7.40 -14.02 6.21
CA GLY A 41 7.45 -13.06 5.11
C GLY A 41 8.69 -12.15 5.23
N PRO A 42 9.15 -11.53 4.14
CA PRO A 42 10.31 -10.65 4.17
C PRO A 42 10.11 -9.56 5.24
N GLN A 43 10.92 -9.61 6.29
CA GLN A 43 10.98 -8.59 7.32
C GLN A 43 11.97 -7.52 6.87
N VAL A 44 11.45 -6.33 6.56
CA VAL A 44 12.30 -5.17 6.26
C VAL A 44 12.63 -4.50 7.58
N VAL A 45 13.87 -4.67 8.05
CA VAL A 45 14.38 -3.95 9.22
C VAL A 45 14.66 -2.51 8.80
N GLY A 46 13.89 -1.57 9.35
CA GLY A 46 14.15 -0.13 9.18
C GLY A 46 15.39 0.28 9.98
N GLY A 47 16.58 0.18 9.37
CA GLY A 47 17.84 0.52 10.02
C GLY A 47 18.14 2.02 10.09
N GLY A 48 18.44 2.50 11.32
CA GLY A 48 19.55 3.41 11.65
C GLY A 48 19.45 4.90 11.31
N GLY A 49 19.14 5.72 12.33
CA GLY A 49 19.56 7.13 12.44
C GLY A 49 18.73 8.19 11.72
N GLU A 50 18.00 7.82 10.67
CA GLU A 50 17.03 8.69 9.99
C GLU A 50 15.59 8.24 10.33
N GLY A 51 14.70 9.20 10.54
CA GLY A 51 13.30 8.95 10.91
C GLY A 51 12.58 7.99 9.94
N LEU A 52 11.52 7.33 10.44
CA LEU A 52 10.72 6.39 9.65
C LEU A 52 10.18 7.08 8.39
N ARG A 53 10.49 6.51 7.23
CA ARG A 53 10.14 7.04 5.91
C ARG A 53 9.74 5.93 4.96
N PHE A 54 8.62 6.15 4.27
CA PHE A 54 8.08 5.30 3.22
C PHE A 54 8.23 5.99 1.86
N GLU A 55 8.69 5.24 0.88
CA GLU A 55 8.73 5.68 -0.51
C GLU A 55 7.76 4.81 -1.31
N VAL A 56 6.79 5.46 -1.97
CA VAL A 56 5.72 4.75 -2.68
C VAL A 56 5.79 4.99 -4.18
N SER A 57 6.02 3.89 -4.90
CA SER A 57 5.99 3.65 -6.35
C SER A 57 4.63 3.35 -6.97
N PHE A 58 4.38 3.70 -8.24
CA PHE A 58 3.56 2.83 -9.11
C PHE A 58 4.37 2.42 -10.35
N PRO A 59 4.23 1.17 -10.83
CA PRO A 59 5.01 0.66 -11.95
C PRO A 59 4.33 0.99 -13.29
N PRO A 60 5.07 1.01 -14.42
CA PRO A 60 4.52 1.34 -15.73
C PRO A 60 3.42 0.37 -16.21
N GLU A 61 3.40 -0.86 -15.68
CA GLU A 61 2.36 -1.87 -15.93
C GLU A 61 0.99 -1.44 -15.39
N TYR A 62 0.95 -0.60 -14.35
CA TYR A 62 -0.29 -0.06 -13.81
C TYR A 62 -0.82 1.10 -14.67
N SER A 63 0.06 2.00 -15.07
CA SER A 63 -0.27 3.10 -15.99
C SER A 63 0.98 3.60 -16.68
N GLU A 64 0.92 3.79 -18.00
CA GLU A 64 2.01 4.41 -18.77
C GLU A 64 2.00 5.96 -18.66
N GLY A 65 0.88 6.54 -18.23
CA GLY A 65 0.68 7.98 -18.13
C GLY A 65 0.97 8.54 -16.74
N GLU A 66 1.10 9.87 -16.69
CA GLU A 66 1.18 10.59 -15.42
C GLU A 66 -0.16 10.54 -14.67
N LEU A 67 -0.09 10.43 -13.35
CA LEU A 67 -1.27 10.34 -12.49
C LEU A 67 -1.33 11.50 -11.49
N THR A 68 -2.54 11.95 -11.21
CA THR A 68 -2.84 12.87 -10.11
C THR A 68 -3.78 12.16 -9.15
N GLY A 69 -3.55 12.32 -7.85
CA GLY A 69 -4.30 11.58 -6.85
C GLY A 69 -3.79 11.80 -5.43
N ARG A 70 -4.13 10.84 -4.57
CA ARG A 70 -3.68 10.79 -3.19
C ARG A 70 -3.04 9.44 -2.89
N MET A 71 -1.84 9.49 -2.33
CA MET A 71 -1.17 8.31 -1.80
C MET A 71 -1.53 8.16 -0.34
N PHE A 72 -1.79 6.92 0.09
CA PHE A 72 -2.04 6.55 1.46
C PHE A 72 -1.06 5.48 1.92
N VAL A 73 -0.69 5.53 3.20
CA VAL A 73 0.00 4.44 3.89
C VAL A 73 -0.80 4.10 5.14
N VAL A 74 -1.15 2.82 5.28
CA VAL A 74 -1.88 2.27 6.42
C VAL A 74 -0.94 1.42 7.25
N ILE A 75 -0.88 1.66 8.55
CA ILE A 75 -0.01 0.97 9.50
C ILE A 75 -0.87 0.40 10.63
N THR A 76 -0.82 -0.92 10.83
CA THR A 76 -1.61 -1.62 11.86
C THR A 76 -0.77 -2.65 12.58
N ARG A 77 -1.16 -3.02 13.81
CA ARG A 77 -0.59 -4.17 14.52
C ARG A 77 -1.36 -5.47 14.26
N ASP A 78 -2.57 -5.37 13.69
CA ASP A 78 -3.42 -6.53 13.35
C ASP A 78 -3.05 -7.08 11.96
N GLY A 79 -2.35 -8.21 11.94
CA GLY A 79 -1.99 -8.93 10.72
C GLY A 79 -3.04 -9.93 10.22
N GLN A 80 -4.19 -10.07 10.89
CA GLN A 80 -5.22 -11.06 10.52
C GLN A 80 -6.05 -10.62 9.30
N ARG A 81 -6.11 -9.31 9.04
CA ARG A 81 -6.84 -8.72 7.91
C ARG A 81 -5.94 -7.75 7.17
N GLU A 82 -6.17 -7.54 5.88
CA GLU A 82 -5.42 -6.54 5.11
C GLU A 82 -5.55 -5.13 5.73
N PRO A 83 -4.45 -4.39 5.96
CA PRO A 83 -4.47 -3.09 6.62
C PRO A 83 -5.50 -2.10 6.03
N ARG A 84 -5.58 -1.97 4.69
CA ARG A 84 -6.57 -1.08 4.04
C ARG A 84 -8.01 -1.39 4.41
N SER A 85 -8.34 -2.66 4.67
CA SER A 85 -9.70 -3.10 5.02
C SER A 85 -10.11 -2.66 6.43
N GLN A 86 -9.13 -2.36 7.29
CA GLN A 86 -9.33 -1.99 8.69
C GLN A 86 -9.58 -0.48 8.86
N VAL A 87 -9.33 0.34 7.83
CA VAL A 87 -9.49 1.80 7.88
C VAL A 87 -10.96 2.18 8.18
N GLY A 88 -11.14 3.06 9.16
CA GLY A 88 -12.45 3.55 9.61
C GLY A 88 -12.28 4.69 10.62
N ARG A 89 -13.38 5.13 11.26
CA ARG A 89 -13.37 6.26 12.21
C ARG A 89 -12.37 6.11 13.36
N TYR A 90 -12.26 4.89 13.88
CA TYR A 90 -11.33 4.49 14.94
C TYR A 90 -10.42 3.38 14.42
N GLY A 91 -9.82 3.65 13.26
CA GLY A 91 -9.03 2.67 12.51
C GLY A 91 -7.55 2.63 12.88
N PRO A 92 -6.78 1.85 12.11
CA PRO A 92 -5.31 1.85 12.16
C PRO A 92 -4.75 3.24 11.82
N GLN A 93 -3.43 3.39 12.01
CA GLN A 93 -2.75 4.60 11.60
C GLN A 93 -2.83 4.75 10.08
N LEU A 94 -3.26 5.92 9.62
CA LEU A 94 -3.41 6.28 8.22
C LEU A 94 -2.67 7.60 7.99
N LEU A 95 -1.79 7.61 7.00
CA LEU A 95 -1.14 8.80 6.47
C LEU A 95 -1.58 9.01 5.03
N GLY A 96 -1.63 10.26 4.59
CA GLY A 96 -1.95 10.56 3.20
C GLY A 96 -1.37 11.86 2.70
N ILE A 97 -0.92 11.84 1.45
CA ILE A 97 -0.34 12.99 0.75
C ILE A 97 -0.87 13.04 -0.69
N ASP A 98 -1.21 14.24 -1.15
CA ASP A 98 -1.61 14.47 -2.54
C ASP A 98 -0.38 14.50 -3.46
N PHE A 99 -0.54 14.04 -4.69
CA PHE A 99 0.48 14.12 -5.73
C PHE A 99 -0.16 14.54 -7.06
N GLU A 100 0.62 15.22 -7.89
CA GLU A 100 0.20 15.71 -9.20
C GLU A 100 1.18 15.28 -10.27
N GLN A 101 0.66 14.84 -11.42
CA GLN A 101 1.46 14.47 -12.60
C GLN A 101 2.62 13.49 -12.30
N LEU A 102 2.41 12.58 -11.34
CA LEU A 102 3.40 11.60 -10.91
C LEU A 102 3.66 10.60 -12.03
N LYS A 103 4.94 10.42 -12.40
CA LYS A 103 5.35 9.48 -13.43
C LYS A 103 5.49 8.05 -12.90
N PRO A 104 5.39 7.03 -13.77
CA PRO A 104 5.70 5.66 -13.38
C PRO A 104 7.13 5.56 -12.82
N GLY A 105 7.29 4.87 -11.69
CA GLY A 105 8.56 4.74 -10.96
C GLY A 105 9.00 5.98 -10.18
N GLU A 106 8.31 7.12 -10.31
CA GLU A 106 8.54 8.30 -9.49
C GLU A 106 7.97 8.07 -8.09
N LYS A 107 8.71 8.52 -7.07
CA LYS A 107 8.45 8.18 -5.67
C LYS A 107 7.70 9.28 -4.96
N VAL A 108 6.60 8.92 -4.31
CA VAL A 108 5.95 9.74 -3.30
C VAL A 108 6.54 9.40 -1.94
N VAL A 109 6.96 10.42 -1.20
CA VAL A 109 7.58 10.26 0.11
C VAL A 109 6.55 10.52 1.20
N ILE A 110 6.42 9.58 2.13
CA ILE A 110 5.62 9.70 3.36
C ILE A 110 6.56 9.53 4.54
N ASP A 111 6.74 10.60 5.29
CA ASP A 111 7.67 10.69 6.42
C ASP A 111 7.03 11.42 7.62
N GLU A 112 7.85 11.80 8.59
CA GLU A 112 7.47 12.57 9.77
C GLU A 112 6.72 13.89 9.51
N GLY A 113 6.91 14.51 8.34
CA GLY A 113 6.21 15.74 7.96
C GLY A 113 4.82 15.48 7.36
N THR A 114 4.49 14.22 7.09
CA THR A 114 3.20 13.85 6.50
C THR A 114 2.14 13.71 7.58
N LEU A 115 1.01 14.41 7.39
CA LEU A 115 -0.10 14.37 8.32
C LEU A 115 -0.70 12.96 8.41
N GLY A 116 -0.84 12.47 9.64
CA GLY A 116 -1.46 11.19 9.96
C GLY A 116 -2.63 11.27 10.94
N TYR A 117 -3.30 10.15 11.12
CA TYR A 117 -4.30 9.90 12.17
C TYR A 117 -4.30 8.41 12.54
N PRO A 118 -4.46 8.01 13.82
CA PRO A 118 -4.69 8.83 15.02
C PRO A 118 -3.51 9.64 15.54
N ILE A 119 -2.26 9.23 15.26
CA ILE A 119 -1.09 10.07 15.58
C ILE A 119 -0.79 11.01 14.42
N GLU A 120 -0.43 12.25 14.73
CA GLU A 120 -0.25 13.31 13.73
C GLU A 120 1.01 13.12 12.90
N SER A 121 2.09 12.59 13.50
CA SER A 121 3.39 12.40 12.86
C SER A 121 3.93 10.99 13.07
N LEU A 122 4.69 10.48 12.10
CA LEU A 122 5.43 9.21 12.24
C LEU A 122 6.49 9.24 13.34
N ARG A 123 6.95 10.42 13.79
CA ARG A 123 7.88 10.54 14.92
C ARG A 123 7.30 9.96 16.22
N ASP A 124 5.98 10.06 16.37
CA ASP A 124 5.28 9.61 17.57
C ASP A 124 4.79 8.17 17.46
N LEU A 125 5.20 7.44 16.41
CA LEU A 125 4.86 6.03 16.25
C LEU A 125 5.61 5.22 17.32
N PRO A 126 4.91 4.50 18.22
CA PRO A 126 5.59 3.71 19.23
C PRO A 126 6.39 2.58 18.61
N ALA A 127 7.46 2.15 19.28
CA ALA A 127 8.20 0.98 18.84
C ALA A 127 7.32 -0.30 18.76
N GLY A 128 7.75 -1.22 17.91
CA GLY A 128 7.23 -2.58 17.81
C GLY A 128 6.95 -3.03 16.38
N GLU A 129 6.22 -4.15 16.29
CA GLU A 129 5.88 -4.81 15.04
C GLU A 129 4.62 -4.21 14.40
N TYR A 130 4.68 -4.02 13.08
CA TYR A 130 3.60 -3.46 12.28
C TYR A 130 3.45 -4.13 10.92
N TYR A 131 2.23 -4.10 10.41
CA TYR A 131 1.86 -4.42 9.05
C TYR A 131 1.53 -3.14 8.31
N VAL A 132 2.15 -2.95 7.16
CA VAL A 132 2.06 -1.73 6.35
C VAL A 132 1.54 -2.05 4.97
N GLN A 133 0.65 -1.20 4.48
CA GLN A 133 0.13 -1.27 3.13
C GLN A 133 -0.02 0.13 2.53
N ALA A 134 0.52 0.33 1.33
CA ALA A 134 0.27 1.53 0.55
C ALA A 134 -0.97 1.38 -0.33
N LEU A 135 -1.66 2.49 -0.57
CA LEU A 135 -2.79 2.59 -1.48
C LEU A 135 -2.73 3.88 -2.27
N LEU A 136 -2.90 3.79 -3.58
CA LEU A 136 -3.03 4.92 -4.49
C LEU A 136 -4.51 5.12 -4.83
N ASN A 137 -5.01 6.30 -4.52
CA ASN A 137 -6.34 6.75 -4.89
C ASN A 137 -6.26 7.71 -6.07
N LYS A 138 -6.71 7.26 -7.25
CA LYS A 138 -6.61 8.03 -8.49
C LYS A 138 -7.68 9.11 -8.54
N TYR A 139 -7.30 10.33 -8.90
CA TYR A 139 -8.24 11.42 -9.11
C TYR A 139 -8.56 11.63 -10.59
N THR A 140 -9.80 12.05 -10.82
CA THR A 140 -10.29 12.51 -12.11
C THR A 140 -10.35 14.03 -12.08
N ARG A 141 -9.97 14.65 -13.20
CA ARG A 141 -10.12 16.08 -13.42
C ARG A 141 -11.56 16.39 -13.79
N PHE A 142 -12.20 17.26 -13.01
CA PHE A 142 -13.54 17.75 -13.28
C PHE A 142 -13.47 19.23 -13.67
N GLU A 143 -13.97 19.53 -14.86
CA GLU A 143 -14.26 20.90 -15.28
C GLU A 143 -15.68 21.24 -14.85
N ARG A 144 -15.81 22.17 -13.90
CA ARG A 144 -17.11 22.60 -13.39
C ARG A 144 -17.67 23.72 -14.27
N ALA A 145 -18.99 23.80 -14.35
CA ALA A 145 -19.68 24.85 -15.12
C ALA A 145 -19.40 26.28 -14.60
N ASP A 146 -18.94 26.41 -13.36
CA ASP A 146 -18.52 27.69 -12.75
C ASP A 146 -17.07 28.10 -13.12
N GLY A 147 -16.41 27.36 -14.02
CA GLY A 147 -15.06 27.65 -14.49
C GLY A 147 -13.93 27.09 -13.63
N HIS A 148 -14.22 26.44 -12.50
CA HIS A 148 -13.19 25.83 -11.66
C HIS A 148 -12.83 24.42 -12.12
N ILE A 149 -11.57 24.07 -11.92
CA ILE A 149 -11.06 22.71 -12.11
C ILE A 149 -10.84 22.10 -10.73
N VAL A 150 -11.42 20.92 -10.50
CA VAL A 150 -11.19 20.16 -9.27
C VAL A 150 -10.71 18.76 -9.60
N TRP A 151 -9.78 18.25 -8.79
CA TRP A 151 -9.34 16.86 -8.84
C TRP A 151 -9.99 16.11 -7.69
N MET A 152 -10.77 15.08 -8.02
CA MET A 152 -11.50 14.32 -7.00
C MET A 152 -11.55 12.84 -7.36
N HIS A 153 -11.75 12.01 -6.34
CA HIS A 153 -12.10 10.62 -6.54
C HIS A 153 -13.42 10.52 -7.31
N MET A 154 -13.42 9.76 -8.42
CA MET A 154 -14.64 9.50 -9.18
C MET A 154 -15.30 8.22 -8.66
N ASP A 155 -16.54 8.33 -8.20
CA ASP A 155 -17.32 7.14 -7.82
C ASP A 155 -17.51 6.21 -9.01
N GLN A 156 -17.27 4.93 -8.77
CA GLN A 156 -17.47 3.81 -9.69
C GLN A 156 -18.52 2.85 -9.10
N TRP A 157 -19.58 3.39 -8.47
CA TRP A 157 -20.67 2.66 -7.81
C TRP A 157 -20.30 1.95 -6.50
N GLU A 158 -19.13 2.22 -5.94
CA GLU A 158 -18.66 1.64 -4.67
C GLU A 158 -19.06 2.44 -3.43
N GLY A 159 -19.68 3.62 -3.63
CA GLY A 159 -20.17 4.51 -2.59
C GLY A 159 -19.07 5.35 -1.95
N GLN A 160 -18.19 5.93 -2.77
CA GLN A 160 -17.03 6.75 -2.36
C GLN A 160 -16.03 5.98 -1.49
N ASN A 161 -16.03 4.65 -1.61
CA ASN A 161 -15.16 3.77 -0.85
C ASN A 161 -13.85 3.51 -1.60
N TRP A 162 -12.93 4.48 -1.52
CA TRP A 162 -11.60 4.45 -2.14
C TRP A 162 -10.78 3.17 -1.85
N ARG A 163 -11.03 2.49 -0.71
CA ARG A 163 -10.34 1.26 -0.31
C ARG A 163 -10.56 0.09 -1.27
N ARG A 164 -11.67 0.13 -2.02
CA ARG A 164 -12.07 -0.92 -2.97
C ARG A 164 -12.48 -0.36 -4.33
N SER A 165 -12.19 0.91 -4.58
CA SER A 165 -12.62 1.55 -5.82
C SER A 165 -11.90 0.93 -7.02
N PRO A 166 -12.62 0.51 -8.06
CA PRO A 166 -12.04 0.08 -9.31
C PRO A 166 -11.04 1.10 -9.87
N GLY A 167 -9.90 0.62 -10.32
CA GLY A 167 -8.85 1.46 -10.89
C GLY A 167 -7.85 2.00 -9.87
N ASN A 168 -8.09 1.89 -8.57
CA ASN A 168 -7.06 2.16 -7.56
C ASN A 168 -6.04 1.01 -7.48
N ALA A 169 -4.83 1.35 -7.02
CA ALA A 169 -3.73 0.41 -6.83
C ALA A 169 -3.38 0.29 -5.34
N TYR A 170 -2.83 -0.85 -4.94
CA TYR A 170 -2.34 -1.06 -3.57
C TYR A 170 -1.13 -1.98 -3.56
N SER A 171 -0.31 -1.83 -2.53
CA SER A 171 0.86 -2.68 -2.36
C SER A 171 0.50 -4.02 -1.73
N GLN A 172 1.44 -4.96 -1.85
CA GLN A 172 1.51 -6.09 -0.93
C GLN A 172 1.65 -5.58 0.52
N VAL A 173 1.18 -6.39 1.47
CA VAL A 173 1.36 -6.10 2.90
C VAL A 173 2.80 -6.42 3.29
N GLN A 174 3.50 -5.46 3.88
CA GLN A 174 4.84 -5.66 4.41
C GLN A 174 4.81 -5.65 5.94
N GLN A 175 5.52 -6.60 6.55
CA GLN A 175 5.77 -6.57 7.99
C GLN A 175 7.06 -5.79 8.26
N ILE A 176 7.00 -4.87 9.21
CA ILE A 176 8.13 -4.06 9.62
C ILE A 176 8.28 -4.08 11.14
N THR A 177 9.53 -4.04 11.58
CA THR A 177 9.88 -3.75 12.97
C THR A 177 10.29 -2.29 13.04
N HIS A 178 9.55 -1.50 13.82
CA HIS A 178 9.92 -0.12 14.12
C HIS A 178 10.62 -0.07 15.47
N GLU A 179 11.91 0.27 15.46
CA GLU A 179 12.66 0.55 16.68
C GLU A 179 12.63 2.05 16.97
N PRO A 180 12.68 2.47 18.24
CA PRO A 180 12.81 3.88 18.57
C PRO A 180 14.13 4.44 18.03
N GLY A 181 14.08 5.67 17.51
CA GLY A 181 15.25 6.48 17.18
C GLY A 181 15.73 7.30 18.36
#